data_AF-A0A9P1GG42-F1
#
_entry.id   AF-A0A9P1GG42-F1
#
_cell.length_a   1.000
_cell.length_b   1.000
_cell.length_c   1.000
_cell.angle_alpha   90.00
_cell.angle_beta   90.00
_cell.angle_gamma   90.00
#
_symmetry.space_group_name_H-M   'P 1'
#
loop_
_entity.id
_entity.type
_entity.pdbx_description
1 polymer ?
#
loop_
_entity_poly.entity_id
_entity_poly.type
_entity_poly.pdbx_seq_one_letter_code
_entity_poly.pdbx_strand_id
1 'polypeptide(L)'
;AGWPLAAEIPIDVDVLCRFQLKTSGADRGCHLLQTSSEARRKKGNNLTSRPVIALQPLADPASRKAGICLSQVIPDAWTRPLEEIIQHYGEDGWCLLGSMGGWSSNCSVSRKSRDIIPYIQILGERYESDLADRMNRDTASPVTLTFSDGRTLRTRDHGYPLDDVYCFVNGWYKPPDHPDRRALMNFSYLEEVSDKACSHLEKILPEYHSLSASSLSDESTIDEATIDVAVATSGLLHVPDIVVRGMMVHAAVKCVMRGGGRGAVCDIANCAARACLDDANHVLYTQRGECKKMTP
;
A
#
# COMPACT_ATOMS: atom_id res chain seq x y z
N ALA A 1 6.96 -19.15 32.74
CA ALA A 1 5.59 -19.62 32.45
C ALA A 1 5.43 -19.63 30.94
N GLY A 2 5.33 -20.83 30.35
CA GLY A 2 5.33 -21.04 28.90
C GLY A 2 4.02 -20.63 28.26
N TRP A 3 4.10 -20.04 27.08
CA TRP A 3 2.98 -19.67 26.23
C TRP A 3 2.37 -20.93 25.60
N PRO A 4 1.03 -21.03 25.47
CA PRO A 4 0.43 -22.14 24.76
C PRO A 4 0.62 -21.97 23.25
N LEU A 5 0.96 -23.08 22.59
CA LEU A 5 1.01 -23.23 21.13
C LEU A 5 -0.34 -22.83 20.52
N ALA A 6 -0.29 -22.00 19.49
CA ALA A 6 -1.44 -21.59 18.70
C ALA A 6 -2.16 -22.81 18.14
N ALA A 7 -3.48 -22.90 18.39
CA ALA A 7 -4.34 -23.86 17.75
C ALA A 7 -4.47 -23.50 16.26
N GLU A 8 -4.22 -24.47 15.38
CA GLU A 8 -4.49 -24.36 13.96
C GLU A 8 -6.00 -24.11 13.76
N ILE A 9 -6.34 -22.94 13.25
CA ILE A 9 -7.70 -22.65 12.76
C ILE A 9 -7.73 -23.20 11.32
N PRO A 10 -8.54 -24.23 11.01
CA PRO A 10 -8.67 -24.70 9.64
C PRO A 10 -9.41 -23.62 8.84
N ILE A 11 -8.68 -22.91 7.98
CA ILE A 11 -9.28 -22.00 7.00
C ILE A 11 -9.82 -22.88 5.87
N ASP A 12 -11.15 -22.93 5.76
CA ASP A 12 -11.84 -23.64 4.70
C ASP A 12 -11.70 -22.88 3.37
N VAL A 13 -10.84 -23.40 2.50
CA VAL A 13 -10.55 -22.85 1.17
C VAL A 13 -11.82 -22.76 0.30
N ASP A 14 -12.84 -23.60 0.55
CA ASP A 14 -14.10 -23.54 -0.18
C ASP A 14 -14.97 -22.32 0.18
N VAL A 15 -14.77 -21.72 1.37
CA VAL A 15 -15.46 -20.48 1.76
C VAL A 15 -14.91 -19.28 0.98
N LEU A 16 -13.60 -19.25 0.75
CA LEU A 16 -12.93 -18.20 -0.04
C LEU A 16 -13.33 -18.27 -1.53
N CYS A 17 -13.43 -19.47 -2.11
CA CYS A 17 -13.90 -19.63 -3.49
C CYS A 17 -15.38 -19.28 -3.68
N ARG A 18 -16.25 -19.58 -2.70
CA ARG A 18 -17.70 -19.29 -2.79
C ARG A 18 -18.02 -17.79 -2.70
N PHE A 19 -17.16 -16.98 -2.06
CA PHE A 19 -17.36 -15.53 -1.98
C PHE A 19 -17.08 -14.83 -3.33
N GLN A 20 -16.07 -15.27 -4.09
CA GLN A 20 -15.81 -14.75 -5.45
C GLN A 20 -16.92 -15.12 -6.45
N LEU A 21 -17.54 -16.30 -6.31
CA LEU A 21 -18.58 -16.76 -7.24
C LEU A 21 -19.92 -16.04 -7.10
N LYS A 22 -20.20 -15.35 -5.98
CA LYS A 22 -21.45 -14.60 -5.80
C LYS A 22 -21.45 -13.22 -6.46
N THR A 23 -20.30 -12.64 -6.77
CA THR A 23 -20.19 -11.30 -7.36
C THR A 23 -20.01 -11.29 -8.88
N SER A 24 -19.64 -12.43 -9.47
CA SER A 24 -19.53 -12.56 -10.92
C SER A 24 -20.04 -13.93 -11.35
N GLY A 25 -21.23 -13.97 -11.94
CA GLY A 25 -21.76 -15.16 -12.59
C GLY A 25 -20.95 -15.52 -13.82
N ALA A 26 -19.80 -16.18 -13.63
CA ALA A 26 -19.04 -16.84 -14.68
C ALA A 26 -18.15 -17.92 -14.06
N ASP A 27 -18.50 -19.16 -14.38
CA ASP A 27 -17.76 -20.36 -14.06
C ASP A 27 -16.58 -20.50 -15.04
N ARG A 28 -15.34 -20.33 -14.56
CA ARG A 28 -14.06 -20.78 -15.17
C ARG A 28 -12.87 -20.44 -14.27
N GLY A 29 -11.93 -21.38 -14.19
CA GLY A 29 -10.89 -21.48 -13.16
C GLY A 29 -9.87 -20.33 -13.11
N CYS A 30 -9.23 -20.26 -11.94
CA CYS A 30 -8.18 -19.31 -11.56
C CYS A 30 -7.07 -19.23 -12.62
N HIS A 31 -7.07 -18.14 -13.38
CA HIS A 31 -5.88 -17.58 -14.00
C HIS A 31 -5.96 -16.06 -13.92
N LEU A 32 -4.86 -15.47 -13.43
CA LEU A 32 -4.59 -14.02 -13.42
C LEU A 32 -5.02 -13.38 -14.75
N LEU A 33 -6.00 -12.47 -14.71
CA LEU A 33 -6.21 -11.48 -15.77
C LEU A 33 -6.81 -10.21 -15.17
N GLN A 34 -6.05 -9.11 -15.30
CA GLN A 34 -6.57 -7.74 -15.24
C GLN A 34 -7.76 -7.63 -16.20
N THR A 35 -8.89 -7.07 -15.74
CA THR A 35 -9.99 -6.70 -16.63
C THR A 35 -10.36 -5.24 -16.44
N SER A 36 -10.11 -4.45 -17.48
CA SER A 36 -10.70 -3.14 -17.70
C SER A 36 -12.14 -3.35 -18.19
N SER A 37 -13.13 -2.97 -17.39
CA SER A 37 -14.55 -3.06 -17.75
C SER A 37 -15.09 -1.72 -18.25
N GLU A 38 -14.75 -1.32 -19.48
CA GLU A 38 -15.52 -0.28 -20.18
C GLU A 38 -15.59 -0.59 -21.67
N ALA A 39 -16.69 -1.23 -22.09
CA ALA A 39 -17.34 -1.01 -23.38
C ALA A 39 -18.47 -2.02 -23.56
N ARG A 40 -19.72 -1.55 -23.50
CA ARG A 40 -20.78 -1.99 -24.43
C ARG A 40 -22.06 -1.16 -24.25
N ARG A 41 -22.19 -0.12 -25.07
CA ARG A 41 -23.48 0.30 -25.61
C ARG A 41 -23.30 0.93 -26.99
N LYS A 42 -23.42 0.13 -28.05
CA LYS A 42 -24.25 0.40 -29.24
C LYS A 42 -24.05 -0.66 -30.33
N LYS A 43 -25.19 -1.08 -30.89
CA LYS A 43 -25.37 -1.97 -32.03
C LYS A 43 -24.85 -1.34 -33.33
N GLY A 44 -24.42 -2.18 -34.27
CA GLY A 44 -24.69 -1.96 -35.70
C GLY A 44 -23.53 -2.20 -36.68
N ASN A 45 -23.69 -3.29 -37.44
CA ASN A 45 -23.25 -3.54 -38.82
C ASN A 45 -21.86 -4.12 -39.14
N ASN A 46 -21.94 -5.18 -39.95
CA ASN A 46 -20.90 -5.91 -40.66
C ASN A 46 -20.02 -5.00 -41.52
N LEU A 47 -18.71 -5.26 -41.54
CA LEU A 47 -17.97 -5.52 -42.77
C LEU A 47 -16.60 -6.16 -42.47
N THR A 48 -16.28 -7.20 -43.22
CA THR A 48 -15.02 -7.95 -43.26
C THR A 48 -13.82 -7.04 -43.51
N SER A 49 -12.94 -6.91 -42.51
CA SER A 49 -11.56 -6.44 -42.70
C SER A 49 -10.67 -7.13 -41.67
N ARG A 50 -9.50 -7.60 -42.14
CA ARG A 50 -8.48 -8.29 -41.33
C ARG A 50 -8.10 -7.42 -40.13
N PRO A 51 -7.86 -7.99 -38.94
CA PRO A 51 -7.40 -7.21 -37.79
C PRO A 51 -5.97 -6.75 -38.08
N VAL A 52 -5.82 -5.51 -38.54
CA VAL A 52 -4.62 -4.74 -38.29
C VAL A 52 -4.66 -4.44 -36.80
N ILE A 53 -3.77 -5.08 -36.03
CA ILE A 53 -3.52 -4.70 -34.64
C ILE A 53 -2.92 -3.29 -34.70
N ALA A 54 -3.79 -2.29 -34.73
CA ALA A 54 -3.41 -0.94 -34.41
C ALA A 54 -3.08 -0.96 -32.92
N LEU A 55 -1.78 -0.88 -32.61
CA LEU A 55 -1.31 -0.53 -31.28
C LEU A 55 -1.99 0.79 -30.91
N GLN A 56 -3.06 0.72 -30.11
CA GLN A 56 -3.58 1.91 -29.48
C GLN A 56 -2.45 2.49 -28.62
N PRO A 57 -2.15 3.78 -28.72
CA PRO A 57 -1.20 4.39 -27.80
C PRO A 57 -1.80 4.27 -26.40
N LEU A 58 -1.11 3.53 -25.51
CA LEU A 58 -1.39 3.49 -24.08
C LEU A 58 -1.41 4.94 -23.58
N ALA A 59 -2.61 5.47 -23.37
CA ALA A 59 -2.88 6.89 -23.23
C ALA A 59 -2.78 7.38 -21.77
N ASP A 60 -1.84 6.85 -21.01
CA ASP A 60 -1.52 7.35 -19.67
C ASP A 60 0.00 7.37 -19.45
N PRO A 61 0.63 8.53 -19.17
CA PRO A 61 2.02 8.60 -18.71
C PRO A 61 2.34 7.68 -17.53
N ALA A 62 1.39 7.37 -16.65
CA ALA A 62 1.56 6.42 -15.55
C ALA A 62 1.70 4.97 -16.06
N SER A 63 1.03 4.61 -17.16
CA SER A 63 1.18 3.29 -17.80
C SER A 63 2.57 3.08 -18.43
N ARG A 64 3.28 4.16 -18.80
CA ARG A 64 4.66 4.07 -19.31
C ARG A 64 5.69 3.77 -18.21
N LYS A 65 5.31 3.96 -16.95
CA LYS A 65 6.19 3.73 -15.79
C LYS A 65 5.92 2.39 -15.10
N ALA A 66 4.77 1.76 -15.31
CA ALA A 66 4.46 0.47 -14.70
C ALA A 66 5.44 -0.62 -15.18
N GLY A 67 6.05 -1.34 -14.24
CA GLY A 67 6.97 -2.44 -14.56
C GLY A 67 8.34 -1.97 -15.04
N ILE A 68 8.79 -0.79 -14.60
CA ILE A 68 10.20 -0.41 -14.79
C ILE A 68 11.06 -1.53 -14.23
N CYS A 69 11.99 -2.00 -15.06
CA CYS A 69 12.87 -3.14 -14.81
C CYS A 69 12.22 -4.53 -14.71
N LEU A 70 10.96 -4.75 -15.11
CA LEU A 70 10.36 -6.09 -15.02
C LEU A 70 11.21 -7.16 -15.73
N SER A 71 11.82 -6.81 -16.86
CA SER A 71 12.73 -7.69 -17.61
C SER A 71 14.10 -7.93 -16.95
N GLN A 72 14.42 -7.19 -15.88
CA GLN A 72 15.69 -7.29 -15.15
C GLN A 72 15.53 -8.06 -13.83
N VAL A 73 14.31 -8.41 -13.43
CA VAL A 73 14.06 -9.16 -12.20
C VAL A 73 14.46 -10.62 -12.41
N ILE A 74 15.38 -11.12 -11.58
CA ILE A 74 15.80 -12.53 -11.62
C ILE A 74 14.68 -13.47 -11.13
N PRO A 75 14.57 -14.71 -11.66
CA PRO A 75 13.40 -15.58 -11.46
C PRO A 75 13.04 -15.93 -10.00
N ASP A 76 14.00 -15.85 -9.08
CA ASP A 76 13.89 -16.18 -7.65
C ASP A 76 13.97 -14.95 -6.72
N ALA A 77 14.02 -13.74 -7.28
CA ALA A 77 14.17 -12.49 -6.52
C ALA A 77 13.07 -12.27 -5.47
N TRP A 78 11.91 -12.88 -5.69
CA TRP A 78 10.72 -12.67 -4.87
C TRP A 78 10.73 -13.47 -3.56
N THR A 79 11.34 -14.65 -3.57
CA THR A 79 11.29 -15.60 -2.45
C THR A 79 12.55 -15.62 -1.61
N ARG A 80 13.65 -15.07 -2.13
CA ARG A 80 14.93 -14.99 -1.42
C ARG A 80 14.97 -13.83 -0.43
N PRO A 81 15.80 -13.92 0.63
CA PRO A 81 16.06 -12.80 1.53
C PRO A 81 16.51 -11.58 0.74
N LEU A 82 15.86 -10.45 0.98
CA LEU A 82 16.09 -9.23 0.20
C LEU A 82 17.53 -8.74 0.30
N GLU A 83 18.21 -8.94 1.43
CA GLU A 83 19.63 -8.58 1.59
C GLU A 83 20.55 -9.28 0.59
N GLU A 84 20.23 -10.51 0.20
CA GLU A 84 20.97 -11.23 -0.85
C GLU A 84 20.68 -10.65 -2.24
N ILE A 85 19.45 -10.18 -2.45
CA ILE A 85 18.94 -9.77 -3.75
C ILE A 85 19.31 -8.32 -4.08
N ILE A 86 19.30 -7.41 -3.10
CA ILE A 86 19.60 -5.99 -3.33
C ILE A 86 21.02 -5.73 -3.84
N GLN A 87 21.98 -6.59 -3.47
CA GLN A 87 23.36 -6.50 -3.97
C GLN A 87 23.41 -6.66 -5.50
N HIS A 88 22.49 -7.45 -6.07
CA HIS A 88 22.35 -7.60 -7.52
C HIS A 88 21.90 -6.32 -8.22
N TYR A 89 21.18 -5.43 -7.52
CA TYR A 89 20.57 -4.22 -8.08
C TYR A 89 21.25 -2.92 -7.65
N GLY A 90 22.48 -2.99 -7.15
CA GLY A 90 23.25 -1.80 -6.74
C GLY A 90 22.71 -1.14 -5.47
N GLU A 91 22.42 -1.94 -4.44
CA GLU A 91 22.08 -1.53 -3.06
C GLU A 91 20.72 -0.82 -2.88
N ASP A 92 20.04 -0.42 -3.96
CA ASP A 92 18.78 0.34 -3.86
C ASP A 92 17.52 -0.47 -4.22
N GLY A 93 17.63 -1.73 -4.65
CA GLY A 93 16.51 -2.65 -4.93
C GLY A 93 15.41 -2.10 -5.86
N TRP A 94 15.66 -0.96 -6.50
CA TRP A 94 14.65 -0.12 -7.12
C TRP A 94 13.97 -0.82 -8.30
N CYS A 95 14.69 -1.71 -8.98
CA CYS A 95 14.12 -2.52 -10.05
C CYS A 95 13.15 -3.57 -9.53
N LEU A 96 13.46 -4.22 -8.39
CA LEU A 96 12.55 -5.18 -7.76
C LEU A 96 11.29 -4.46 -7.26
N LEU A 97 11.46 -3.35 -6.52
CA LEU A 97 10.34 -2.52 -6.08
C LEU A 97 9.52 -1.99 -7.26
N GLY A 98 10.18 -1.50 -8.32
CA GLY A 98 9.52 -0.98 -9.52
C GLY A 98 8.65 -2.02 -10.23
N SER A 99 9.01 -3.29 -10.15
CA SER A 99 8.24 -4.37 -10.78
C SER A 99 6.90 -4.68 -10.09
N MET A 100 6.66 -4.19 -8.87
CA MET A 100 5.49 -4.54 -8.05
C MET A 100 4.18 -3.83 -8.46
N GLY A 101 4.23 -2.88 -9.41
CA GLY A 101 3.05 -2.17 -9.92
C GLY A 101 3.28 -0.69 -10.16
N GLY A 102 2.22 0.03 -10.51
CA GLY A 102 2.30 1.45 -10.89
C GLY A 102 2.76 2.36 -9.74
N TRP A 103 2.25 2.15 -8.53
CA TRP A 103 2.64 2.95 -7.37
C TRP A 103 4.13 2.74 -7.01
N SER A 104 4.60 1.50 -6.99
CA SER A 104 5.97 1.16 -6.63
C SER A 104 6.97 1.55 -7.72
N SER A 105 6.57 1.46 -8.99
CA SER A 105 7.28 2.02 -10.14
C SER A 105 7.49 3.53 -10.00
N ASN A 106 6.43 4.29 -9.69
CA ASN A 106 6.55 5.74 -9.49
C ASN A 106 7.45 6.08 -8.29
N CYS A 107 7.32 5.34 -7.19
CA CYS A 107 8.22 5.46 -6.05
C CYS A 107 9.68 5.21 -6.44
N SER A 108 9.95 4.17 -7.23
CA SER A 108 11.30 3.82 -7.68
C SER A 108 11.90 4.92 -8.56
N VAL A 109 11.11 5.54 -9.43
CA VAL A 109 11.53 6.72 -10.21
C VAL A 109 11.86 7.89 -9.29
N SER A 110 10.99 8.21 -8.33
CA SER A 110 11.19 9.30 -7.38
C SER A 110 12.42 9.09 -6.49
N ARG A 111 12.69 7.85 -6.08
CA ARG A 111 13.91 7.48 -5.35
C ARG A 111 15.16 7.73 -6.19
N LYS A 112 15.14 7.25 -7.43
CA LYS A 112 16.26 7.40 -8.36
C LYS A 112 16.55 8.86 -8.72
N SER A 113 15.51 9.68 -8.90
CA SER A 113 15.66 11.11 -9.19
C SER A 113 15.88 11.97 -7.93
N ARG A 114 15.77 11.38 -6.74
CA ARG A 114 15.78 12.08 -5.44
C ARG A 114 14.76 13.22 -5.40
N ASP A 115 13.58 12.97 -5.98
CA ASP A 115 12.47 13.93 -6.02
C ASP A 115 11.16 13.20 -5.75
N ILE A 116 10.57 13.47 -4.59
CA ILE A 116 9.33 12.82 -4.14
C ILE A 116 8.07 13.52 -4.65
N ILE A 117 8.19 14.76 -5.16
CA ILE A 117 7.05 15.58 -5.58
C ILE A 117 6.20 14.87 -6.64
N PRO A 118 6.76 14.28 -7.72
CA PRO A 118 5.95 13.64 -8.74
C PRO A 118 5.15 12.44 -8.22
N TYR A 119 5.73 11.67 -7.28
CA TYR A 119 5.05 10.54 -6.67
C TYR A 119 3.86 10.98 -5.82
N ILE A 120 4.05 12.03 -5.00
CA ILE A 120 2.97 12.60 -4.17
C ILE A 120 1.88 13.22 -5.04
N GLN A 121 2.22 13.93 -6.11
CA GLN A 121 1.23 14.55 -7.00
C GLN A 121 0.30 13.52 -7.65
N ILE A 122 0.86 12.41 -8.15
CA ILE A 122 0.07 11.33 -8.76
C ILE A 122 -0.89 10.70 -7.74
N LEU A 123 -0.42 10.49 -6.51
CA LEU A 123 -1.28 9.96 -5.44
C LEU A 123 -2.31 10.97 -4.96
N GLY A 124 -1.94 12.25 -4.89
CA GLY A 124 -2.83 13.37 -4.57
C GLY A 124 -3.97 13.48 -5.58
N GLU A 125 -3.69 13.42 -6.88
CA GLU A 125 -4.72 13.42 -7.93
C GLU A 125 -5.67 12.22 -7.77
N ARG A 126 -5.13 11.03 -7.48
CA ARG A 126 -5.94 9.83 -7.21
C ARG A 126 -6.80 10.02 -5.96
N TYR A 127 -6.27 10.62 -4.90
CA TYR A 127 -7.05 10.90 -3.69
C TYR A 127 -8.10 11.99 -3.92
N GLU A 128 -7.78 13.03 -4.70
CA GLU A 128 -8.73 14.07 -5.07
C GLU A 128 -9.88 13.51 -5.93
N SER A 129 -9.62 12.63 -6.89
CA SER A 129 -10.69 12.02 -7.71
C SER A 129 -11.45 10.94 -6.96
N ASP A 130 -10.73 10.04 -6.28
CA ASP A 130 -11.32 8.81 -5.76
C ASP A 130 -11.78 8.94 -4.31
N LEU A 131 -11.01 9.61 -3.45
CA LEU A 131 -11.43 9.81 -2.06
C LEU A 131 -12.48 10.90 -1.96
N ALA A 132 -12.45 11.96 -2.76
CA ALA A 132 -13.54 12.95 -2.72
C ALA A 132 -14.88 12.28 -3.05
N ASP A 133 -14.95 11.45 -4.10
CA ASP A 133 -16.19 10.76 -4.47
C ASP A 133 -16.60 9.64 -3.49
N ARG A 134 -15.66 9.06 -2.74
CA ARG A 134 -15.94 8.03 -1.71
C ARG A 134 -16.31 8.65 -0.36
N MET A 135 -15.65 9.74 0.02
CA MET A 135 -15.87 10.46 1.26
C MET A 135 -17.05 11.44 1.20
N ASN A 136 -17.33 12.03 0.03
CA ASN A 136 -18.50 12.90 -0.20
C ASN A 136 -19.78 12.12 -0.43
N ARG A 137 -19.73 10.78 -0.52
CA ARG A 137 -20.94 10.01 -0.22
C ARG A 137 -21.19 10.20 1.27
N ASP A 138 -22.19 11.00 1.60
CA ASP A 138 -22.76 11.26 2.94
C ASP A 138 -23.15 9.99 3.75
N THR A 139 -22.72 8.80 3.31
CA THR A 139 -23.08 7.47 3.82
C THR A 139 -21.92 6.69 4.42
N ALA A 140 -20.65 7.08 4.25
CA ALA A 140 -19.52 6.38 4.88
C ALA A 140 -19.38 6.80 6.35
N SER A 141 -20.18 6.17 7.22
CA SER A 141 -20.05 6.37 8.67
C SER A 141 -18.62 6.06 9.10
N PRO A 142 -17.96 6.95 9.88
CA PRO A 142 -16.61 6.68 10.35
C PRO A 142 -16.56 5.40 11.17
N VAL A 143 -15.57 4.56 10.92
CA VAL A 143 -15.31 3.34 11.68
C VAL A 143 -14.22 3.62 12.69
N THR A 144 -14.39 3.12 13.91
CA THR A 144 -13.35 3.21 14.94
C THR A 144 -12.70 1.84 15.09
N LEU A 145 -11.41 1.80 14.85
CA LEU A 145 -10.55 0.65 15.03
C LEU A 145 -9.84 0.74 16.38
N THR A 146 -9.76 -0.36 17.11
CA THR A 146 -9.05 -0.44 18.40
C THR A 146 -7.90 -1.42 18.31
N PHE A 147 -6.80 -1.11 19.00
CA PHE A 147 -5.57 -1.92 18.99
C PHE A 147 -5.32 -2.50 20.39
N SER A 148 -4.55 -3.58 20.47
CA SER A 148 -4.24 -4.25 21.75
C SER A 148 -3.45 -3.38 22.73
N ASP A 149 -2.72 -2.38 22.21
CA ASP A 149 -2.01 -1.38 23.00
C ASP A 149 -2.90 -0.24 23.53
N GLY A 150 -4.21 -0.33 23.32
CA GLY A 150 -5.19 0.66 23.75
C GLY A 150 -5.31 1.88 22.84
N ARG A 151 -4.51 1.98 21.77
CA ARG A 151 -4.69 3.01 20.75
C ARG A 151 -6.00 2.80 20.00
N THR A 152 -6.51 3.88 19.41
CA THR A 152 -7.66 3.87 18.52
C THR A 152 -7.37 4.66 17.26
N LEU A 153 -7.97 4.26 16.15
CA LEU A 153 -7.92 4.97 14.86
C LEU A 153 -9.34 5.13 14.35
N ARG A 154 -9.74 6.34 13.99
CA ARG A 154 -11.05 6.58 13.37
C ARG A 154 -10.87 6.97 11.91
N THR A 155 -11.29 6.09 11.00
CA THR A 155 -11.15 6.26 9.55
C THR A 155 -12.52 6.45 8.88
N ARG A 156 -12.54 7.14 7.74
CA ARG A 156 -13.71 7.25 6.84
C ARG A 156 -13.44 6.61 5.48
N ASP A 157 -12.24 6.11 5.23
CA ASP A 157 -11.91 5.46 3.98
C ASP A 157 -12.41 4.02 4.00
N HIS A 158 -13.50 3.77 3.27
CA HIS A 158 -14.07 2.43 3.07
C HIS A 158 -13.53 1.76 1.80
N GLY A 159 -12.72 2.45 1.01
CA GLY A 159 -12.12 1.96 -0.23
C GLY A 159 -10.70 1.44 -0.05
N TYR A 160 -9.89 2.07 0.80
CA TYR A 160 -8.53 1.63 1.14
C TYR A 160 -8.22 1.81 2.64
N PRO A 161 -9.00 1.21 3.54
CA PRO A 161 -8.78 1.35 4.98
C PRO A 161 -7.43 0.79 5.45
N LEU A 162 -6.84 -0.16 4.71
CA LEU A 162 -5.51 -0.70 4.99
C LEU A 162 -4.45 0.40 5.01
N ASP A 163 -4.48 1.35 4.06
CA ASP A 163 -3.51 2.45 4.00
C ASP A 163 -3.55 3.28 5.29
N ASP A 164 -4.75 3.48 5.86
CA ASP A 164 -4.88 4.24 7.10
C ASP A 164 -4.33 3.47 8.30
N VAL A 165 -4.63 2.17 8.39
CA VAL A 165 -4.08 1.29 9.43
C VAL A 165 -2.55 1.21 9.31
N TYR A 166 -2.03 1.06 8.09
CA TYR A 166 -0.61 1.01 7.77
C TYR A 166 0.10 2.29 8.21
N CYS A 167 -0.41 3.46 7.82
CA CYS A 167 0.14 4.76 8.21
C CYS A 167 0.06 5.00 9.72
N PHE A 168 -1.02 4.55 10.38
CA PHE A 168 -1.23 4.72 11.81
C PHE A 168 -0.30 3.83 12.65
N VAL A 169 -0.25 2.53 12.33
CA VAL A 169 0.57 1.54 13.05
C VAL A 169 2.03 1.91 13.02
N ASN A 170 2.53 2.33 11.84
CA ASN A 170 3.92 2.75 11.67
C ASN A 170 4.21 4.19 12.16
N GLY A 171 3.21 4.91 12.66
CA GLY A 171 3.37 6.26 13.22
C GLY A 171 3.63 7.36 12.19
N TRP A 172 3.30 7.15 10.92
CA TRP A 172 3.65 8.06 9.83
C TRP A 172 2.62 9.18 9.59
N TYR A 173 1.46 9.13 10.26
CA TYR A 173 0.52 10.25 10.27
C TYR A 173 0.92 11.41 11.17
N LYS A 174 1.54 11.09 12.30
CA LYS A 174 2.05 12.02 13.30
C LYS A 174 3.54 11.76 13.41
N PRO A 175 4.38 12.44 12.64
CA PRO A 175 5.76 12.55 13.01
C PRO A 175 5.85 13.67 14.05
N PRO A 176 5.92 13.38 15.37
CA PRO A 176 6.07 14.39 16.41
C PRO A 176 7.32 15.28 16.21
N ASP A 177 8.26 14.86 15.35
CA ASP A 177 9.48 15.59 15.02
C ASP A 177 9.36 16.47 13.75
N HIS A 178 8.22 16.50 13.04
CA HIS A 178 8.12 17.16 11.72
C HIS A 178 6.99 18.20 11.69
N PRO A 179 7.18 19.35 12.36
CA PRO A 179 6.16 20.40 12.44
C PRO A 179 5.83 21.05 11.09
N ASP A 180 6.61 20.77 10.04
CA ASP A 180 6.33 21.19 8.66
C ASP A 180 6.34 19.97 7.73
N ARG A 181 5.17 19.50 7.28
CA ARG A 181 5.06 18.45 6.26
C ARG A 181 5.67 18.87 4.91
N ARG A 182 5.88 20.17 4.67
CA ARG A 182 6.70 20.63 3.53
C ARG A 182 8.16 20.22 3.67
N ALA A 183 8.65 19.97 4.88
CA ALA A 183 9.99 19.39 5.06
C ALA A 183 10.06 17.97 4.46
N LEU A 184 8.95 17.23 4.40
CA LEU A 184 8.90 15.91 3.74
C LEU A 184 8.95 16.01 2.21
N MET A 185 8.82 17.21 1.64
CA MET A 185 9.11 17.48 0.22
C MET A 185 10.61 17.59 -0.04
N ASN A 186 11.42 17.80 0.99
CA ASN A 186 12.87 17.69 0.90
C ASN A 186 13.25 16.20 0.96
N PHE A 187 13.73 15.66 -0.16
CA PHE A 187 14.05 14.24 -0.26
C PHE A 187 15.12 13.78 0.73
N SER A 188 16.15 14.60 0.99
CA SER A 188 17.20 14.26 1.95
C SER A 188 16.67 14.22 3.39
N TYR A 189 15.76 15.12 3.74
CA TYR A 189 15.10 15.06 5.04
C TYR A 189 14.24 13.80 5.16
N LEU A 190 13.44 13.49 4.14
CA LEU A 190 12.62 12.28 4.09
C LEU A 190 13.45 11.00 4.22
N GLU A 191 14.66 10.99 3.65
CA GLU A 191 15.64 9.92 3.83
C GLU A 191 16.06 9.73 5.30
N GLU A 192 16.34 10.81 6.04
CA GLU A 192 16.66 10.74 7.47
C GLU A 192 15.49 10.21 8.31
N VAL A 193 14.27 10.66 8.00
CA VAL A 193 13.05 10.15 8.66
C VAL A 193 12.88 8.66 8.39
N SER A 194 13.06 8.27 7.14
CA SER A 194 12.96 6.87 6.74
C SER A 194 14.05 6.01 7.36
N ASP A 195 15.29 6.50 7.52
CA ASP A 195 16.35 5.76 8.22
C ASP A 195 15.97 5.44 9.66
N LYS A 196 15.42 6.44 10.38
CA LYS A 196 14.96 6.25 11.76
C LYS A 196 13.82 5.23 11.84
N ALA A 197 12.86 5.31 10.92
CA ALA A 197 11.75 4.36 10.84
C ALA A 197 12.26 2.92 10.57
N CYS A 198 13.14 2.75 9.59
CA CYS A 198 13.72 1.45 9.25
C CYS A 198 14.55 0.86 10.42
N SER A 199 15.37 1.69 11.07
CA SER A 199 16.15 1.28 12.26
C SER A 199 15.26 0.90 13.45
N HIS A 200 14.05 1.47 13.55
CA HIS A 200 13.08 1.08 14.57
C HIS A 200 12.46 -0.28 14.24
N LEU A 201 12.07 -0.50 12.98
CA LEU A 201 11.51 -1.77 12.50
C LEU A 201 12.49 -2.93 12.67
N GLU A 202 13.77 -2.72 12.34
CA GLU A 202 14.84 -3.70 12.55
C GLU A 202 14.95 -4.17 14.01
N LYS A 203 14.70 -3.27 14.98
CA LYS A 203 14.76 -3.61 16.41
C LYS A 203 13.57 -4.41 16.90
N ILE A 204 12.41 -4.26 16.28
CA ILE A 204 11.15 -4.84 16.77
C ILE A 204 10.74 -6.10 15.98
N LEU A 205 11.24 -6.27 14.75
CA LEU A 205 10.98 -7.45 13.92
C LEU A 205 12.18 -8.39 13.94
N PRO A 206 12.13 -9.53 14.65
CA PRO A 206 13.27 -10.45 14.70
C PRO A 206 13.63 -11.06 13.34
N GLU A 207 12.67 -11.14 12.42
CA GLU A 207 12.83 -11.65 11.06
C GLU A 207 13.32 -10.61 10.04
N TYR A 208 13.57 -9.36 10.43
CA TYR A 208 13.81 -8.23 9.52
C TYR A 208 14.78 -8.54 8.37
N HIS A 209 15.97 -9.08 8.68
CA HIS A 209 17.00 -9.40 7.68
C HIS A 209 16.68 -10.62 6.81
N SER A 210 15.71 -11.45 7.22
CA SER A 210 15.27 -12.64 6.47
C SER A 210 14.06 -12.38 5.58
N LEU A 211 13.50 -11.16 5.59
CA LEU A 211 12.33 -10.81 4.81
C LEU A 211 12.61 -10.90 3.30
N SER A 212 11.60 -11.38 2.56
CA SER A 212 11.60 -11.46 1.10
C SER A 212 10.59 -10.46 0.51
N ALA A 213 10.56 -10.30 -0.81
CA ALA A 213 9.47 -9.54 -1.43
C ALA A 213 8.11 -10.26 -1.33
N SER A 214 8.10 -11.59 -1.25
CA SER A 214 6.87 -12.37 -1.05
C SER A 214 6.24 -12.12 0.31
N SER A 215 7.05 -11.83 1.35
CA SER A 215 6.54 -11.41 2.67
C SER A 215 5.60 -10.20 2.57
N LEU A 216 5.73 -9.35 1.54
CA LEU A 216 4.77 -8.27 1.29
C LEU A 216 3.38 -8.81 0.89
N SER A 217 3.36 -9.70 -0.10
CA SER A 217 2.14 -10.22 -0.70
C SER A 217 1.38 -11.14 0.25
N ASP A 218 2.11 -11.91 1.05
CA ASP A 218 1.55 -12.85 2.02
C ASP A 218 0.76 -12.09 3.10
N GLU A 219 1.34 -11.01 3.63
CA GLU A 219 0.68 -10.15 4.64
C GLU A 219 -0.47 -9.34 4.01
N SER A 220 -0.26 -8.68 2.86
CA SER A 220 -1.31 -7.89 2.20
C SER A 220 -2.60 -8.68 1.94
N THR A 221 -2.49 -9.95 1.56
CA THR A 221 -3.67 -10.79 1.27
C THR A 221 -4.54 -11.01 2.51
N ILE A 222 -3.91 -11.25 3.65
CA ILE A 222 -4.61 -11.52 4.92
C ILE A 222 -5.14 -10.22 5.52
N ASP A 223 -4.31 -9.17 5.48
CA ASP A 223 -4.60 -7.90 6.14
C ASP A 223 -5.72 -7.14 5.42
N GLU A 224 -5.71 -7.08 4.09
CA GLU A 224 -6.77 -6.43 3.30
C GLU A 224 -8.13 -7.08 3.57
N ALA A 225 -8.20 -8.42 3.49
CA ALA A 225 -9.44 -9.13 3.73
C ALA A 225 -9.98 -8.90 5.16
N THR A 226 -9.09 -8.85 6.15
CA THR A 226 -9.47 -8.64 7.55
C THR A 226 -10.01 -7.22 7.77
N ILE A 227 -9.34 -6.21 7.24
CA ILE A 227 -9.73 -4.81 7.41
C ILE A 227 -10.97 -4.46 6.56
N ASP A 228 -11.12 -5.01 5.36
CA ASP A 228 -12.31 -4.75 4.53
C ASP A 228 -13.59 -5.26 5.20
N VAL A 229 -13.54 -6.46 5.79
CA VAL A 229 -14.64 -7.01 6.59
C VAL A 229 -14.90 -6.14 7.83
N ALA A 230 -13.84 -5.63 8.47
CA ALA A 230 -13.95 -4.72 9.61
C ALA A 230 -14.77 -3.48 9.27
N VAL A 231 -14.43 -2.83 8.16
CA VAL A 231 -15.00 -1.53 7.80
C VAL A 231 -16.41 -1.68 7.25
N ALA A 232 -16.70 -2.78 6.54
CA ALA A 232 -18.04 -3.09 6.04
C ALA A 232 -19.09 -3.33 7.16
N THR A 233 -18.67 -3.72 8.36
CA THR A 233 -19.59 -4.07 9.46
C THR A 233 -19.98 -2.90 10.36
N SER A 234 -19.49 -1.67 10.10
CA SER A 234 -19.92 -0.40 10.70
C SER A 234 -19.86 -0.31 12.25
N GLY A 235 -19.00 -1.11 12.89
CA GLY A 235 -18.83 -1.15 14.34
C GLY A 235 -17.43 -0.79 14.84
N LEU A 236 -17.28 -0.70 16.17
CA LEU A 236 -15.99 -0.68 16.84
C LEU A 236 -15.30 -2.03 16.59
N LEU A 237 -14.25 -2.08 15.76
CA LEU A 237 -13.53 -3.33 15.49
C LEU A 237 -12.16 -3.33 16.16
N HIS A 238 -11.87 -4.39 16.88
CA HIS A 238 -10.52 -4.71 17.30
C HIS A 238 -9.69 -5.21 16.11
N VAL A 239 -8.58 -4.53 15.82
CA VAL A 239 -7.60 -4.95 14.82
C VAL A 239 -6.68 -6.00 15.45
N PRO A 240 -6.65 -7.24 14.90
CA PRO A 240 -5.80 -8.29 15.44
C PRO A 240 -4.30 -7.94 15.40
N ASP A 241 -3.53 -8.39 16.39
CA ASP A 241 -2.08 -8.16 16.45
C ASP A 241 -1.34 -8.70 15.23
N ILE A 242 -1.86 -9.76 14.58
CA ILE A 242 -1.29 -10.28 13.34
C ILE A 242 -1.33 -9.24 12.22
N VAL A 243 -2.42 -8.47 12.10
CA VAL A 243 -2.55 -7.39 11.11
C VAL A 243 -1.61 -6.23 11.44
N VAL A 244 -1.49 -5.89 12.73
CA VAL A 244 -0.54 -4.87 13.19
C VAL A 244 0.89 -5.28 12.81
N ARG A 245 1.26 -6.55 13.04
CA ARG A 245 2.56 -7.08 12.63
C ARG A 245 2.71 -7.10 11.11
N GLY A 246 1.69 -7.49 10.36
CA GLY A 246 1.66 -7.45 8.90
C GLY A 246 1.96 -6.04 8.35
N MET A 247 1.38 -4.99 8.96
CA MET A 247 1.69 -3.59 8.62
C MET A 247 3.16 -3.23 8.86
N MET A 248 3.78 -3.76 9.92
CA MET A 248 5.20 -3.52 10.21
C MET A 248 6.11 -4.30 9.24
N VAL A 249 5.76 -5.55 8.92
CA VAL A 249 6.47 -6.36 7.91
C VAL A 249 6.38 -5.68 6.55
N HIS A 250 5.21 -5.16 6.18
CA HIS A 250 5.01 -4.43 4.94
C HIS A 250 5.99 -3.25 4.81
N ALA A 251 6.16 -2.47 5.89
CA ALA A 251 7.13 -1.38 5.94
C ALA A 251 8.58 -1.87 5.92
N ALA A 252 8.89 -2.92 6.67
CA ALA A 252 10.22 -3.48 6.81
C ALA A 252 10.75 -4.05 5.50
N VAL A 253 9.94 -4.77 4.73
CA VAL A 253 10.30 -5.27 3.39
C VAL A 253 10.87 -4.14 2.53
N LYS A 254 10.22 -2.97 2.53
CA LYS A 254 10.66 -1.82 1.72
C LYS A 254 11.95 -1.20 2.25
N CYS A 255 12.14 -1.18 3.57
CA CYS A 255 13.40 -0.80 4.20
C CYS A 255 14.55 -1.74 3.78
N VAL A 256 14.34 -3.05 3.84
CA VAL A 256 15.35 -4.05 3.46
C VAL A 256 15.64 -3.99 1.96
N MET A 257 14.66 -3.69 1.11
CA MET A 257 14.87 -3.43 -0.33
C MET A 257 15.86 -2.29 -0.61
N ARG A 258 16.27 -1.51 0.40
CA ARG A 258 17.29 -0.46 0.29
C ARG A 258 18.50 -0.71 1.22
N GLY A 259 18.79 -1.97 1.54
CA GLY A 259 19.92 -2.31 2.41
C GLY A 259 19.68 -1.99 3.88
N GLY A 260 18.43 -1.99 4.32
CA GLY A 260 18.05 -1.84 5.73
C GLY A 260 17.80 -0.41 6.18
N GLY A 261 17.95 0.59 5.30
CA GLY A 261 17.76 2.01 5.61
C GLY A 261 17.09 2.79 4.47
N ARG A 262 16.53 3.97 4.77
CA ARG A 262 15.80 4.87 3.86
C ARG A 262 14.78 4.27 2.87
N GLY A 263 14.31 3.04 3.06
CA GLY A 263 13.44 2.37 2.09
C GLY A 263 11.96 2.76 2.17
N ALA A 264 11.55 3.32 3.30
CA ALA A 264 10.18 3.77 3.58
C ALA A 264 9.87 5.20 3.10
N VAL A 265 10.79 5.86 2.38
CA VAL A 265 10.63 7.26 1.92
C VAL A 265 9.29 7.52 1.24
N CYS A 266 8.87 6.66 0.31
CA CYS A 266 7.63 6.83 -0.44
C CYS A 266 6.40 6.66 0.45
N ASP A 267 6.42 5.69 1.35
CA ASP A 267 5.27 5.43 2.20
C ASP A 267 5.08 6.53 3.24
N ILE A 268 6.17 7.00 3.85
CA ILE A 268 6.15 8.16 4.75
C ILE A 268 5.64 9.38 4.00
N ALA A 269 6.08 9.62 2.77
CA ALA A 269 5.59 10.70 1.93
C ALA A 269 4.11 10.54 1.54
N ASN A 270 3.66 9.31 1.29
CA ASN A 270 2.27 9.02 0.97
C ASN A 270 1.35 9.27 2.18
N CYS A 271 1.67 8.67 3.34
CA CYS A 271 1.00 8.98 4.61
C CYS A 271 1.04 10.48 4.89
N ALA A 272 2.19 11.07 4.58
CA ALA A 272 2.54 12.49 4.45
C ALA A 272 1.53 13.37 3.69
N ALA A 273 1.03 12.88 2.58
CA ALA A 273 0.16 13.62 1.66
C ALA A 273 -1.32 13.31 1.89
N ARG A 274 -1.61 12.08 2.33
CA ARG A 274 -2.95 11.51 2.41
C ARG A 274 -3.82 12.18 3.47
N ALA A 275 -3.35 12.21 4.72
CA ALA A 275 -4.18 12.68 5.83
C ALA A 275 -3.36 13.08 7.08
N CYS A 276 -4.04 13.75 7.99
CA CYS A 276 -3.56 14.10 9.33
C CYS A 276 -4.30 13.27 10.38
N LEU A 277 -3.74 13.14 11.57
CA LEU A 277 -4.51 12.67 12.74
C LEU A 277 -4.77 13.83 13.67
N ASP A 278 -6.00 14.02 14.12
CA ASP A 278 -6.28 14.92 15.24
C ASP A 278 -5.86 14.31 16.59
N ASP A 279 -6.06 15.04 17.68
CA ASP A 279 -5.74 14.58 19.04
C ASP A 279 -6.57 13.37 19.48
N ALA A 280 -7.72 13.14 18.82
CA ALA A 280 -8.58 11.98 19.03
C ALA A 280 -8.28 10.82 18.06
N ASN A 281 -7.17 10.89 17.31
CA ASN A 281 -6.76 9.94 16.28
C ASN A 281 -7.81 9.75 15.17
N HIS A 282 -8.53 10.81 14.83
CA HIS A 282 -9.36 10.84 13.64
C HIS A 282 -8.50 11.17 12.42
N VAL A 283 -8.67 10.38 11.35
CA VAL A 283 -8.06 10.64 10.06
C VAL A 283 -8.76 11.83 9.41
N LEU A 284 -8.05 12.95 9.33
CA LEU A 284 -8.44 14.16 8.63
C LEU A 284 -7.78 14.15 7.25
N TYR A 285 -8.49 13.64 6.25
CA TYR A 285 -7.98 13.60 4.88
C TYR A 285 -7.76 15.00 4.34
N THR A 286 -6.69 15.15 3.58
CA THR A 286 -6.26 16.42 3.01
C THR A 286 -6.09 16.26 1.51
N GLN A 287 -6.36 17.31 0.75
CA GLN A 287 -6.06 17.30 -0.69
C GLN A 287 -4.53 17.25 -0.95
N ARG A 288 -3.72 17.87 -0.08
CA ARG A 288 -2.27 18.04 -0.30
C ARG A 288 -1.38 17.95 0.97
N GLY A 289 -1.82 17.24 2.00
CA GLY A 289 -1.10 17.19 3.28
C GLY A 289 -1.25 18.46 4.13
N GLU A 290 -2.27 19.27 3.88
CA GLU A 290 -2.56 20.53 4.58
C GLU A 290 -3.13 20.27 5.99
N CYS A 291 -2.29 19.78 6.90
CA CYS A 291 -2.63 19.70 8.30
C CYS A 291 -2.57 21.10 8.91
N LYS A 292 -3.64 21.56 9.55
CA LYS A 292 -3.52 22.67 10.51
C LYS A 292 -2.45 22.26 11.52
N LYS A 293 -1.55 23.19 11.90
CA LYS A 293 -0.58 22.94 12.98
C LYS A 293 -1.34 22.30 14.14
N MET A 294 -1.01 21.05 14.46
CA MET A 294 -1.45 20.45 15.72
C MET A 294 -0.84 21.35 16.80
N THR A 295 -1.69 22.09 17.51
CA THR A 295 -1.25 22.96 18.59
C THR A 295 -0.49 22.09 19.59
N PRO A 296 0.73 22.49 20.01
CA PRO A 296 1.49 21.75 21.00
C PRO A 296 0.77 21.64 22.35
#